data_AF-A0AAU4FFN2-F1
#
_entry.id   AF-A0AAU4FFN2-F1
#
_cell.length_a   1.000
_cell.length_b   1.000
_cell.length_c   1.000
_cell.angle_alpha   90.00
_cell.angle_beta   90.00
_cell.angle_gamma   90.00
#
_symmetry.space_group_name_H-M   'P 1'
#
loop_
_entity.id
_entity.type
_entity.pdbx_description
1 polymer ?
#
loop_
_entity_poly.entity_id
_entity_poly.type
_entity_poly.pdbx_seq_one_letter_code
_entity_poly.pdbx_strand_id
1 'polypeptide(L)' 'MAGDTLSKIAKQFSVTGGYQKLQDLNAKYIPNADMILVGQKIATK' A
#
# COMPACT_ATOMS: atom_id res chain seq x y z
N MET A 1 7.01 0.92 -11.01
CA MET A 1 6.97 2.31 -10.51
C MET A 1 6.50 2.30 -9.06
N ALA A 2 6.91 3.29 -8.27
CA ALA A 2 6.49 3.46 -6.89
C ALA A 2 4.97 3.43 -6.83
N GLY A 3 4.42 2.51 -6.05
CA GLY A 3 2.97 2.38 -5.92
C GLY A 3 2.29 1.41 -6.89
N ASP A 4 2.98 0.71 -7.80
CA ASP A 4 2.34 -0.37 -8.60
C ASP A 4 1.83 -1.50 -7.69
N THR A 5 2.65 -1.89 -6.71
CA THR A 5 2.29 -2.91 -5.72
C THR A 5 1.14 -2.44 -4.84
N LEU A 6 1.19 -1.22 -4.31
CA LEU A 6 0.09 -0.64 -3.52
C LEU A 6 -1.18 -0.49 -4.36
N SER A 7 -1.07 -0.15 -5.64
CA SER A 7 -2.21 -0.04 -6.55
C SER A 7 -2.89 -1.39 -6.79
N LYS A 8 -2.10 -2.47 -6.95
CA LYS A 8 -2.65 -3.83 -7.06
C LYS A 8 -3.37 -4.26 -5.78
N ILE A 9 -2.78 -3.96 -4.62
CA ILE A 9 -3.38 -4.28 -3.31
C ILE A 9 -4.66 -3.46 -3.09
N ALA A 10 -4.62 -2.16 -3.33
CA ALA A 10 -5.79 -1.30 -3.20
C ALA A 10 -6.96 -1.78 -4.05
N LYS A 11 -6.69 -2.21 -5.29
CA LYS A 11 -7.70 -2.83 -6.17
C LYS A 11 -8.20 -4.16 -5.62
N GLN A 12 -7.31 -5.07 -5.22
CA GLN A 12 -7.66 -6.39 -4.69
C GLN A 12 -8.57 -6.30 -3.44
N PHE A 13 -8.32 -5.32 -2.58
CA PHE A 13 -9.07 -5.13 -1.33
C PHE A 13 -10.14 -4.05 -1.41
N SER A 14 -10.39 -3.49 -2.61
CA SER A 14 -11.36 -2.41 -2.82
C SER A 14 -11.20 -1.24 -1.84
N VAL A 15 -9.95 -0.83 -1.60
CA VAL A 15 -9.63 0.26 -0.66
C VAL A 15 -10.18 1.57 -1.19
N THR A 16 -11.06 2.20 -0.42
CA THR A 16 -11.59 3.53 -0.74
C THR A 16 -10.47 4.57 -0.69
N GLY A 17 -10.31 5.37 -1.74
CA GLY A 17 -9.18 6.30 -1.89
C GLY A 17 -7.91 5.66 -2.49
N GLY A 18 -7.98 4.40 -2.93
CA GLY A 18 -6.96 3.77 -3.75
C GLY A 18 -5.61 3.60 -3.05
N TYR A 19 -4.53 3.59 -3.84
CA TYR A 19 -3.18 3.37 -3.32
C TYR A 19 -2.68 4.53 -2.45
N GLN A 20 -3.15 5.77 -2.69
CA GLN A 20 -2.77 6.90 -1.83
C GLN A 20 -3.27 6.70 -0.40
N LYS A 21 -4.51 6.21 -0.22
CA LYS A 21 -5.01 5.90 1.12
C LYS A 21 -4.17 4.81 1.81
N LEU A 22 -3.75 3.78 1.06
CA LEU A 22 -2.85 2.76 1.59
C LEU A 22 -1.48 3.34 1.98
N GLN A 23 -0.91 4.20 1.13
CA GLN A 23 0.35 4.89 1.42
C GLN A 23 0.25 5.66 2.73
N ASP A 24 -0.82 6.44 2.92
CA ASP A 24 -1.03 7.25 4.13
C ASP A 24 -1.19 6.40 5.38
N LEU A 25 -2.01 5.35 5.31
CA LEU A 25 -2.23 4.41 6.43
C LEU A 25 -0.93 3.71 6.85
N ASN A 26 -0.02 3.49 5.90
CA ASN A 26 1.18 2.71 6.11
C ASN A 26 2.45 3.54 6.08
N ALA A 27 2.40 4.88 6.00
CA ALA A 27 3.58 5.73 5.82
C ALA A 27 4.66 5.52 6.89
N LYS A 28 4.25 5.15 8.11
CA LYS A 28 5.15 4.81 9.23
C LYS A 28 5.84 3.45 9.07
N TYR A 29 5.28 2.53 8.30
CA TYR A 29 5.73 1.14 8.13
C TYR A 29 6.29 0.86 6.73
N ILE A 30 5.87 1.64 5.74
CA ILE A 30 6.30 1.60 4.34
C ILE A 30 6.84 2.99 3.99
N PRO A 31 8.07 3.32 4.43
CA PRO A 31 8.68 4.62 4.13
C PRO A 31 9.04 4.75 2.64
N ASN A 32 9.18 3.63 1.93
CA ASN A 32 9.40 3.58 0.50
C ASN A 32 8.39 2.62 -0.17
N ALA A 33 7.47 3.16 -0.97
CA ALA A 33 6.45 2.37 -1.67
C ALA A 33 6.97 1.52 -2.83
N ASP A 34 8.21 1.74 -3.27
CA ASP A 34 8.92 0.84 -4.18
C ASP A 34 9.46 -0.42 -3.46
N MET A 35 9.63 -0.36 -2.14
CA MET A 35 10.20 -1.45 -1.33
C MET A 35 9.17 -2.05 -0.38
N ILE A 36 8.22 -2.79 -0.94
CA ILE A 36 7.27 -3.60 -0.17
C ILE A 36 7.77 -5.04 -0.17
N LEU A 37 8.10 -5.56 1.00
CA LEU A 37 8.71 -6.88 1.17
C LEU A 37 7.64 -7.96 1.38
N VAL A 38 7.93 -9.18 0.93
CA VAL A 38 7.09 -10.35 1.20
C VAL A 38 7.02 -10.60 2.71
N GLY A 39 5.81 -10.85 3.23
CA GLY A 39 5.58 -11.08 4.66
C GLY A 39 5.33 -9.79 5.47
N GLN A 40 5.53 -8.61 4.89
CA GLN A 40 5.16 -7.35 5.51
C GLN A 40 3.64 -7.22 5.64
N LYS A 41 3.16 -6.79 6.82
CA LYS A 41 1.75 -6.50 7.05
C LYS A 41 1.40 -5.10 6.55
N ILE A 42 0.26 -4.97 5.89
CA ILE A 42 -0.25 -3.72 5.32
C ILE A 42 -1.65 -3.46 5.86
N ALA A 43 -1.87 -2.29 6.43
CA ALA A 43 -3.20 -1.84 6.85
C ALA A 43 -4.04 -1.49 5.62
N THR A 44 -5.24 -2.07 5.53
CA THR A 44 -6.18 -1.86 4.40
C THR A 44 -7.48 -1.16 4.81
N LYS A 45 -7.64 -0.82 6.10
CA LYS A 45 -8.79 -0.14 6.70
C LYS A 45 -8.31 0.82 7.78
#